data_AF-A0ABD5S209-F1
#
_entry.id   AF-A0ABD5S209-F1
#
_cell.length_a   1.000
_cell.length_b   1.000
_cell.length_c   1.000
_cell.angle_alpha   90.00
_cell.angle_beta   90.00
_cell.angle_gamma   90.00
#
_symmetry.space_group_name_H-M   'P 1'
#
loop_
_entity.id
_entity.type
_entity.pdbx_description
1 polymer ?
#
loop_
_entity_poly.entity_id
_entity_poly.type
_entity_poly.pdbx_seq_one_letter_code
_entity_poly.pdbx_strand_id
1 'polypeptide(L)'
;RGRQAFDRGVLLGELAVAELPAVERHEGPPVHVGEHARGFYGAYADDSDVYGPFLDGDRYVVEREREFGSAVAFLESESLFDVALGAHVEEALRDGYEVLVGEAISELVEGDGSEGEGEGTQFGVELARYFDPEP
;
A
#
# COMPACT_ATOMS: atom_id res chain seq x y z
N ARG A 1 24.71 22.16 -9.19
CA ARG A 1 24.42 20.80 -9.72
C ARG A 1 23.22 20.94 -10.63
N GLY A 2 23.35 20.60 -11.91
CA GLY A 2 22.22 20.61 -12.85
C GLY A 2 21.17 19.61 -12.39
N ARG A 3 19.92 20.04 -12.30
CA ARG A 3 18.78 19.18 -12.06
C ARG A 3 18.64 18.28 -13.29
N GLN A 4 18.94 16.99 -13.16
CA GLN A 4 18.47 16.03 -14.15
C GLN A 4 16.95 15.98 -13.99
N ALA A 5 16.23 16.37 -15.04
CA ALA A 5 14.81 16.09 -15.13
C ALA A 5 14.73 14.65 -15.61
N PHE A 6 14.34 13.74 -14.73
CA PHE A 6 13.96 12.40 -15.13
C PHE A 6 12.49 12.45 -15.50
N ASP A 7 12.16 12.01 -16.72
CA ASP A 7 10.76 11.97 -17.18
C ASP A 7 9.95 10.87 -16.47
N ARG A 8 10.63 9.97 -15.74
CA ARG A 8 10.01 8.95 -14.89
C ARG A 8 10.77 8.82 -13.57
N GLY A 9 10.11 8.29 -12.55
CA GLY A 9 10.72 7.95 -11.26
C GLY A 9 10.29 6.56 -10.81
N VAL A 10 11.06 5.95 -9.91
CA VAL A 10 10.73 4.65 -9.30
C VAL A 10 10.78 4.78 -7.79
N LEU A 11 9.76 4.24 -7.13
CA LEU A 11 9.73 4.04 -5.68
C LEU A 11 9.89 2.55 -5.41
N LEU A 12 11.04 2.14 -4.84
CA LEU A 12 11.26 0.77 -4.41
C LEU A 12 11.03 0.62 -2.91
N GLY A 13 10.36 -0.47 -2.52
CA GLY A 13 10.17 -0.86 -1.14
C GLY A 13 10.20 -2.37 -0.97
N GLU A 14 10.83 -2.83 0.11
CA GLU A 14 10.74 -4.21 0.57
C GLU A 14 9.79 -4.26 1.76
N LEU A 15 8.74 -5.06 1.66
CA LEU A 15 7.73 -5.19 2.70
C LEU A 15 8.03 -6.43 3.55
N ALA A 16 8.12 -6.25 4.87
CA ALA A 16 8.21 -7.40 5.79
C ALA A 16 6.98 -8.32 5.70
N VAL A 17 5.81 -7.73 5.36
CA VAL A 17 4.55 -8.44 5.14
C VAL A 17 3.84 -7.76 3.96
N ALA A 18 3.71 -8.45 2.84
CA ALA A 18 3.01 -7.94 1.65
C ALA A 18 1.50 -8.25 1.63
N GLU A 19 1.11 -9.33 2.33
CA GLU A 19 -0.25 -9.85 2.40
C GLU A 19 -0.68 -9.95 3.87
N LEU A 20 -1.78 -9.29 4.21
CA LEU A 20 -2.40 -9.31 5.52
C LEU A 20 -3.59 -10.28 5.54
N PRO A 21 -4.02 -10.76 6.72
CA PRO A 21 -5.27 -11.48 6.84
C PRO A 21 -6.44 -10.68 6.26
N ALA A 22 -7.35 -11.39 5.57
CA ALA A 22 -8.55 -10.80 4.98
C ALA A 22 -9.51 -10.18 6.01
N VAL A 23 -9.32 -10.49 7.29
CA VAL A 23 -10.13 -9.94 8.39
C VAL A 23 -9.29 -8.95 9.19
N GLU A 24 -9.88 -7.80 9.52
CA GLU A 24 -9.33 -6.85 10.48
C GLU A 24 -10.22 -6.71 11.71
N ARG A 25 -9.57 -6.37 12.84
CA ARG A 25 -10.26 -6.12 14.11
C ARG A 25 -10.43 -4.61 14.29
N HIS A 26 -11.66 -4.17 14.54
CA HIS A 26 -11.95 -2.80 14.96
C HIS A 26 -12.26 -2.80 16.46
N GLU A 27 -11.31 -2.28 17.24
CA GLU A 27 -11.44 -2.15 18.69
C GLU A 27 -12.27 -0.91 19.06
N GLY A 28 -13.36 -1.17 19.77
CA GLY A 28 -14.21 -0.16 20.36
C GLY A 28 -13.68 0.40 21.68
N PRO A 29 -14.44 1.33 22.29
CA PRO A 29 -14.12 1.87 23.60
C PRO A 29 -14.28 0.80 24.70
N PRO A 30 -13.66 1.00 25.88
CA PRO A 30 -13.95 0.17 27.03
C PRO A 30 -15.44 0.22 27.40
N VAL A 31 -16.02 -0.92 27.80
CA VAL A 31 -17.47 -1.06 28.05
C VAL A 31 -18.00 -0.17 29.18
N HIS A 32 -17.13 0.22 30.11
CA HIS A 32 -17.48 1.11 31.21
C HIS A 32 -17.65 2.57 30.77
N VAL A 33 -17.24 2.92 29.53
CA VAL A 33 -17.46 4.24 28.92
C VAL A 33 -18.84 4.25 28.27
N GLY A 34 -19.88 4.33 29.11
CA GLY A 34 -21.25 3.96 28.74
C GLY A 34 -21.82 4.56 27.44
N GLU A 35 -21.68 5.87 27.19
CA GLU A 35 -22.23 6.49 25.97
C GLU A 35 -21.53 6.00 24.71
N HIS A 36 -20.19 5.99 24.72
CA HIS A 36 -19.38 5.50 23.60
C HIS A 36 -19.58 4.00 23.37
N ALA A 37 -19.68 3.22 24.43
CA ALA A 37 -19.91 1.78 24.36
C ALA A 37 -21.28 1.44 23.76
N ARG A 38 -22.33 2.18 24.12
CA ARG A 38 -23.66 2.03 23.52
C ARG A 38 -23.67 2.44 22.05
N GLY A 39 -22.98 3.53 21.70
CA GLY A 39 -22.85 3.97 20.32
C GLY A 39 -22.17 2.93 19.45
N PHE A 40 -21.04 2.38 19.92
CA PHE A 40 -20.33 1.30 19.22
C PHE A 40 -21.19 0.05 19.06
N TYR A 41 -21.82 -0.42 20.14
CA TYR A 41 -22.69 -1.59 20.07
C TYR A 41 -23.85 -1.38 19.07
N GLY A 42 -24.53 -0.23 19.14
CA GLY A 42 -25.64 0.09 18.24
C GLY A 42 -25.23 0.24 16.78
N ALA A 43 -23.97 0.62 16.50
CA ALA A 43 -23.47 0.73 15.14
C ALA A 43 -23.26 -0.64 14.47
N TYR A 44 -22.97 -1.69 15.25
CA TYR A 44 -22.51 -2.97 14.73
C TYR A 44 -23.37 -4.18 15.09
N ALA A 45 -24.27 -4.09 16.07
CA ALA A 45 -25.02 -5.25 16.56
C ALA A 45 -25.97 -5.89 15.52
N ASP A 46 -26.45 -5.09 14.57
CA ASP A 46 -27.35 -5.53 13.51
C ASP A 46 -26.67 -5.52 12.12
N ASP A 47 -25.34 -5.32 12.08
CA ASP A 47 -24.56 -5.33 10.84
C ASP A 47 -24.17 -6.77 10.48
N SER A 48 -24.70 -7.26 9.35
CA SER A 48 -24.45 -8.63 8.87
C SER A 48 -23.07 -8.83 8.24
N ASP A 49 -22.37 -7.74 7.92
CA ASP A 49 -21.07 -7.78 7.24
C ASP A 49 -19.91 -7.84 8.26
N VAL A 50 -20.23 -7.82 9.56
CA VAL A 50 -19.24 -7.93 10.64
C VAL A 50 -19.54 -9.13 11.54
N TYR A 51 -18.48 -9.68 12.11
CA TYR A 51 -18.55 -10.61 13.23
C TYR A 51 -18.39 -9.84 14.54
N GLY A 52 -19.46 -9.74 15.31
CA GLY A 52 -19.49 -9.03 16.60
C GLY A 52 -20.77 -8.20 16.76
N PRO A 53 -20.76 -7.21 17.67
CA PRO A 53 -19.70 -6.89 18.63
C PRO A 53 -19.58 -7.95 19.74
N PHE A 54 -18.35 -8.33 20.10
CA PHE A 54 -18.05 -9.22 21.23
C PHE A 54 -17.09 -8.54 22.22
N LEU A 55 -16.91 -9.13 23.40
CA LEU A 55 -15.98 -8.62 24.41
C LEU A 55 -14.62 -9.28 24.30
N ASP A 56 -13.57 -8.47 24.23
CA ASP A 56 -12.18 -8.88 24.44
C ASP A 56 -11.60 -8.02 25.57
N GLY A 57 -11.32 -8.65 26.71
CA GLY A 57 -10.99 -7.95 27.94
C GLY A 57 -12.13 -7.03 28.40
N ASP A 58 -11.86 -5.72 28.44
CA ASP A 58 -12.81 -4.68 28.82
C ASP A 58 -13.37 -3.88 27.64
N ARG A 59 -13.10 -4.28 26.39
CA ARG A 59 -13.49 -3.55 25.17
C ARG A 59 -14.47 -4.34 24.32
N TYR A 60 -15.31 -3.62 23.60
CA TYR A 60 -16.00 -4.18 22.45
C TYR A 60 -15.05 -4.33 21.27
N VAL A 61 -15.19 -5.40 20.51
CA VAL A 61 -14.46 -5.65 19.26
C VAL A 61 -15.43 -6.16 18.21
N VAL A 62 -15.22 -5.73 16.96
CA VAL A 62 -15.81 -6.37 15.78
C VAL A 62 -14.69 -6.83 14.85
N GLU A 63 -14.94 -7.91 14.13
CA GLU A 63 -14.13 -8.40 13.04
C GLU A 63 -14.86 -8.16 11.73
N ARG A 64 -14.18 -7.62 10.73
CA ARG A 64 -14.77 -7.31 9.42
C ARG A 64 -13.79 -7.61 8.30
N GLU A 65 -14.30 -7.70 7.08
CA GLU A 65 -13.43 -7.79 5.90
C GLU A 65 -12.55 -6.54 5.79
N ARG A 66 -11.25 -6.75 5.58
CA ARG A 66 -10.28 -5.70 5.36
C ARG A 66 -10.45 -5.17 3.95
N GLU A 67 -10.46 -3.86 3.80
CA GLU A 67 -10.61 -3.19 2.50
C GLU A 67 -9.51 -3.60 1.51
N PHE A 68 -8.25 -3.67 1.97
CA PHE A 68 -7.11 -4.12 1.17
C PHE A 68 -6.32 -5.20 1.91
N GLY A 69 -6.38 -6.44 1.42
CA GLY A 69 -5.59 -7.56 1.96
C GLY A 69 -4.13 -7.53 1.52
N SER A 70 -3.81 -6.87 0.41
CA SER A 70 -2.46 -6.81 -0.14
C SER A 70 -1.97 -5.38 -0.36
N ALA A 71 -0.66 -5.19 -0.29
CA ALA A 71 -0.04 -3.92 -0.64
C ALA A 71 -0.32 -3.52 -2.10
N VAL A 72 -0.35 -4.49 -3.02
CA VAL A 72 -0.64 -4.27 -4.44
C VAL A 72 -2.06 -3.75 -4.62
N ALA A 73 -3.05 -4.40 -4.00
CA ALA A 73 -4.45 -3.98 -4.10
C ALA A 73 -4.64 -2.55 -3.57
N PHE A 74 -3.94 -2.17 -2.50
CA PHE A 74 -3.93 -0.78 -2.03
C PHE A 74 -3.26 0.16 -3.04
N LEU A 75 -2.07 -0.20 -3.54
CA LEU A 75 -1.30 0.63 -4.46
C LEU A 75 -2.00 0.84 -5.80
N GLU A 76 -2.81 -0.11 -6.28
CA GLU A 76 -3.58 0.03 -7.53
C GLU A 76 -4.94 0.71 -7.34
N SER A 77 -5.31 1.02 -6.09
CA SER A 77 -6.60 1.65 -5.77
C SER A 77 -6.51 3.17 -5.74
N GLU A 78 -7.67 3.82 -5.83
CA GLU A 78 -7.78 5.27 -5.64
C GLU A 78 -7.38 5.72 -4.23
N SER A 79 -7.44 4.82 -3.23
CA SER A 79 -7.05 5.11 -1.84
C SER A 79 -5.56 5.42 -1.69
N LEU A 80 -4.73 5.09 -2.69
CA LEU A 80 -3.36 5.58 -2.77
C LEU A 80 -3.30 7.11 -2.71
N PHE A 81 -4.29 7.81 -3.28
CA PHE A 81 -4.30 9.28 -3.32
C PHE A 81 -4.86 9.94 -2.05
N ASP A 82 -5.34 9.15 -1.09
CA ASP A 82 -5.80 9.66 0.21
C ASP A 82 -4.64 9.86 1.21
N VAL A 83 -3.42 9.40 0.86
CA VAL A 83 -2.23 9.55 1.71
C VAL A 83 -1.41 10.78 1.33
N ALA A 84 -0.57 11.24 2.25
CA ALA A 84 0.30 12.40 2.03
C ALA A 84 1.51 12.08 1.13
N LEU A 85 1.28 11.95 -0.18
CA LEU A 85 2.30 11.65 -1.20
C LEU A 85 3.21 12.86 -1.50
N GLY A 86 2.71 14.07 -1.26
CA GLY A 86 3.33 15.32 -1.68
C GLY A 86 2.94 15.68 -3.11
N ALA A 87 2.72 16.99 -3.35
CA ALA A 87 2.02 17.48 -4.54
C ALA A 87 2.61 17.00 -5.88
N HIS A 88 3.95 16.96 -6.01
CA HIS A 88 4.60 16.54 -7.26
C HIS A 88 4.51 15.04 -7.52
N VAL A 89 4.59 14.22 -6.47
CA VAL A 89 4.47 12.76 -6.61
C VAL A 89 3.02 12.40 -6.92
N GLU A 90 2.08 13.02 -6.23
CA GLU A 90 0.65 12.84 -6.46
C GLU A 90 0.24 13.22 -7.89
N GLU A 91 0.71 14.37 -8.40
CA GLU A 91 0.50 14.79 -9.79
C GLU A 91 1.06 13.78 -10.80
N ALA A 92 2.31 13.33 -10.60
CA ALA A 92 2.93 12.36 -11.49
C ALA A 92 2.22 10.99 -11.48
N LEU A 93 1.78 10.51 -10.30
CA LEU A 93 1.03 9.27 -10.20
C LEU A 93 -0.37 9.39 -10.85
N ARG A 94 -1.02 10.55 -10.80
CA ARG A 94 -2.29 10.76 -11.52
C ARG A 94 -2.14 10.73 -13.03
N ASP A 95 -1.01 11.19 -13.56
CA ASP A 95 -0.71 11.11 -14.99
C ASP A 95 -0.49 9.66 -15.46
N GLY A 96 -0.06 8.78 -14.54
CA GLY A 96 0.00 7.35 -14.72
C GLY A 96 1.18 6.71 -13.99
N TYR A 97 0.97 5.49 -13.50
CA TYR A 97 2.00 4.69 -12.85
C TYR A 97 1.70 3.21 -13.04
N GLU A 98 2.68 2.40 -12.65
CA GLU A 98 2.63 0.94 -12.70
C GLU A 98 3.16 0.38 -11.39
N VAL A 99 2.58 -0.75 -10.95
CA VAL A 99 2.99 -1.47 -9.74
C VAL A 99 3.69 -2.77 -10.17
N LEU A 100 5.02 -2.79 -10.04
CA LEU A 100 5.83 -3.97 -10.37
C LEU A 100 6.17 -4.76 -9.10
N VAL A 101 6.00 -6.08 -9.16
CA VAL A 101 6.22 -6.98 -8.02
C VAL A 101 7.03 -8.20 -8.44
N GLY A 102 7.97 -8.61 -7.60
CA GLY A 102 8.76 -9.82 -7.81
C GLY A 102 9.55 -9.76 -9.11
N GLU A 103 9.36 -10.73 -9.99
CA GLU A 103 10.09 -10.82 -11.26
C GLU A 103 9.77 -9.66 -12.22
N ALA A 104 8.57 -9.06 -12.15
CA ALA A 104 8.22 -7.91 -12.99
C ALA A 104 9.11 -6.67 -12.74
N ILE A 105 9.83 -6.64 -11.61
CA ILE A 105 10.83 -5.60 -11.34
C ILE A 105 11.98 -5.66 -12.37
N SER A 106 12.26 -6.81 -13.00
CA SER A 106 13.30 -6.94 -14.03
C SER A 106 13.01 -6.10 -15.28
N GLU A 107 11.75 -5.76 -15.54
CA GLU A 107 11.36 -4.88 -16.64
C GLU A 107 12.00 -3.49 -16.51
N LEU A 108 12.29 -3.05 -15.28
CA LEU A 108 13.06 -1.84 -14.99
C LEU A 108 14.53 -1.96 -15.39
N VAL A 109 15.02 -3.11 -15.85
CA VAL A 109 16.40 -3.33 -16.30
C VAL A 109 16.44 -3.69 -17.79
N GLU A 110 15.51 -4.53 -18.24
CA GLU A 110 15.49 -5.14 -19.57
C GLU A 110 15.00 -4.18 -20.68
N GLY A 111 14.21 -3.17 -20.34
CA GLY A 111 13.64 -2.22 -21.31
C GLY A 111 12.34 -2.71 -21.94
N ASP A 112 11.63 -1.83 -22.63
CA ASP A 112 10.30 -2.09 -23.22
C ASP A 112 10.34 -2.99 -24.48
N GLY A 113 11.44 -3.68 -24.74
CA GLY A 113 11.64 -4.53 -25.91
C GLY A 113 11.62 -3.77 -27.25
N SER A 114 11.60 -2.43 -27.23
CA SER A 114 11.79 -1.62 -28.43
C SER A 114 13.22 -1.81 -28.93
N GLU A 115 13.36 -2.40 -30.12
CA GLU A 115 14.63 -2.79 -30.73
C GLU A 115 15.56 -1.58 -30.91
N GLY A 116 16.41 -1.35 -29.92
CA GLY A 116 17.49 -0.39 -29.90
C GLY A 116 18.63 -0.95 -29.06
N GLU A 117 19.62 -1.52 -29.74
CA GLU A 117 20.78 -2.18 -29.13
C GLU A 117 21.51 -1.24 -28.15
N GLY A 118 21.57 -1.60 -26.87
CA GLY A 118 22.75 -1.35 -26.05
C GLY A 118 22.67 -0.35 -24.90
N GLU A 119 21.53 0.26 -24.59
CA GLU A 119 21.37 1.05 -23.36
C GLU A 119 20.26 0.42 -22.54
N GLY A 120 20.60 -0.18 -21.39
CA GLY A 120 19.59 -0.58 -20.40
C GLY A 120 18.67 0.60 -20.09
N THR A 121 17.51 0.33 -19.54
CA THR A 121 16.61 1.38 -19.05
C THR A 121 17.36 2.45 -18.24
N GLN A 122 16.78 3.64 -18.14
CA GLN A 122 17.31 4.74 -17.31
C GLN A 122 17.54 4.37 -15.83
N PHE A 123 17.09 3.20 -15.38
CA PHE A 123 17.21 2.73 -14.00
C PHE A 123 18.11 1.50 -13.86
N GLY A 124 18.45 0.79 -14.93
CA GLY A 124 19.12 -0.51 -14.81
C GLY A 124 20.47 -0.46 -14.09
N VAL A 125 21.27 0.57 -14.35
CA VAL A 125 22.59 0.76 -13.69
C VAL A 125 22.43 1.16 -12.23
N GLU A 126 21.54 2.11 -11.93
CA GLU A 126 21.26 2.54 -10.55
C GLU A 126 20.66 1.40 -9.72
N LEU A 127 19.75 0.62 -10.31
CA LEU A 127 19.09 -0.50 -9.65
C LEU A 127 20.08 -1.63 -9.36
N ALA A 128 20.94 -1.98 -10.33
CA ALA A 128 22.00 -2.97 -10.11
C ALA A 128 22.94 -2.56 -8.97
N ARG A 129 23.34 -1.29 -8.91
CA ARG A 129 24.18 -0.76 -7.81
C ARG A 129 23.48 -0.75 -6.46
N TYR A 130 22.16 -0.60 -6.43
CA TYR A 130 21.38 -0.66 -5.20
C TYR A 130 21.35 -2.09 -4.62
N PHE A 131 21.18 -3.10 -5.48
CA PHE A 131 21.09 -4.50 -5.06
C PHE A 131 22.45 -5.21 -4.91
N ASP A 132 23.49 -4.76 -5.62
CA ASP A 132 24.87 -5.26 -5.48
C ASP A 132 25.84 -4.12 -5.17
N PRO A 133 25.84 -3.58 -3.94
CA PRO A 133 26.69 -2.47 -3.57
C PRO A 133 28.15 -2.92 -3.39
N GLU A 134 29.05 -2.38 -4.21
CA GLU A 134 30.50 -2.54 -3.99
C GLU A 134 30.98 -1.59 -2.86
N PRO A 135 31.85 -2.06 -1.94
CA PRO A 135 32.36 -1.29 -0.81
C PRO A 135 33.37 -0.18 -1.15
#